data_AF-A0A522BML0-F1
#
_entry.id   AF-A0A522BML0-F1
#
_cell.length_a   1.000
_cell.length_b   1.000
_cell.length_c   1.000
_cell.angle_alpha   90.00
_cell.angle_beta   90.00
_cell.angle_gamma   90.00
#
_symmetry.space_group_name_H-M   'P 1'
#
loop_
_entity.id
_entity.type
_entity.pdbx_description
1 polymer ?
#
loop_
_entity_poly.entity_id
_entity_poly.type
_entity_poly.pdbx_seq_one_letter_code
_entity_poly.pdbx_strand_id
1 'polypeptide(L)'
;MKLVLDALWRALAYCWLPRMMFLTLLPLLVCACAAGALGYFYWEGAVAGVQAWLDGWGWLKTIFGWFGMDGAPHLLAPLIVVILAIPPVIVSSLLVVAAWLTPAAAALVRERRFPGLAVRADEPWVMGVLRSAGLTLAAFAALALSLPLWLIPPFAAVVPPLIWGWLTYRVMAADVLGGTASRDERTRLMKEHRTPLMMLGVITGYLGAAPSLLWAVGVLSLPLAPLLLVVSVWLYTLIFAFSSLWFAHYALAALAVLRGASVQEAIAGDGLQPSIPSSPAPALPPGAQP
;
A
#
# COMPACT_ATOMS: atom_id res chain seq x y z
N MET A 1 -19.29 8.63 5.73
CA MET A 1 -18.40 9.65 6.33
C MET A 1 -17.94 9.24 7.74
N LYS A 2 -18.83 8.99 8.71
CA LYS A 2 -18.45 8.60 10.10
C LYS A 2 -17.45 7.44 10.19
N LEU A 3 -17.69 6.34 9.47
CA LEU A 3 -16.77 5.18 9.41
C LEU A 3 -15.38 5.51 8.87
N VAL A 4 -15.26 6.45 7.93
CA VAL A 4 -13.96 6.84 7.34
C VAL A 4 -13.12 7.60 8.36
N LEU A 5 -13.74 8.56 9.07
CA LEU A 5 -13.07 9.39 10.07
C LEU A 5 -12.67 8.59 11.31
N ASP A 6 -13.55 7.70 11.78
CA ASP A 6 -13.22 6.79 12.88
C ASP A 6 -12.05 5.85 12.51
N ALA A 7 -12.09 5.28 11.30
CA ALA A 7 -11.00 4.43 10.81
C ALA A 7 -9.68 5.21 10.68
N LEU A 8 -9.73 6.48 10.29
CA LEU A 8 -8.56 7.36 10.18
C LEU A 8 -7.88 7.54 11.54
N TRP A 9 -8.65 7.97 12.55
CA TRP A 9 -8.11 8.22 13.89
C TRP A 9 -7.52 6.94 14.52
N ARG A 10 -8.20 5.81 14.35
CA ARG A 10 -7.72 4.52 14.87
C ARG A 10 -6.47 4.04 14.14
N ALA A 11 -6.41 4.20 12.83
CA ALA A 11 -5.21 3.86 12.07
C ALA A 11 -4.00 4.70 12.49
N LEU A 12 -4.20 6.00 12.74
CA LEU A 12 -3.16 6.87 13.30
C LEU A 12 -2.69 6.32 14.66
N ALA A 13 -3.60 6.02 15.58
CA ALA A 13 -3.24 5.49 16.90
C ALA A 13 -2.51 4.14 16.83
N TYR A 14 -2.96 3.23 15.94
CA TYR A 14 -2.37 1.90 15.79
C TYR A 14 -1.00 1.94 15.10
N CYS A 15 -0.71 2.98 14.32
CA CYS A 15 0.61 3.17 13.69
C CYS A 15 1.73 3.31 14.74
N TRP A 16 1.43 3.86 15.92
CA TRP A 16 2.36 4.02 17.04
C TRP A 16 2.53 2.77 17.90
N LEU A 17 1.82 1.67 17.60
CA LEU A 17 2.02 0.43 18.33
C LEU A 17 3.42 -0.12 18.03
N PRO A 18 4.24 -0.47 19.04
CA PRO A 18 5.60 -0.98 18.84
C PRO A 18 5.64 -2.17 17.88
N ARG A 19 4.66 -3.09 18.01
CA ARG A 19 4.49 -4.24 17.10
C ARG A 19 4.39 -3.80 15.64
N MET A 20 3.67 -2.72 15.34
CA MET A 20 3.52 -2.23 13.97
C MET A 20 4.81 -1.56 13.48
N MET A 21 5.47 -0.77 14.34
CA MET A 21 6.75 -0.12 14.01
C MET A 21 7.86 -1.13 13.70
N PHE A 22 7.96 -2.23 14.45
CA PHE A 22 8.92 -3.30 14.12
C PHE A 22 8.54 -4.04 12.83
N LEU A 23 7.24 -4.21 12.58
CA LEU A 23 6.76 -4.88 11.38
C LEU A 23 7.03 -4.05 10.10
N THR A 24 7.19 -2.73 10.18
CA THR A 24 7.60 -1.93 9.01
C THR A 24 9.09 -2.07 8.68
N LEU A 25 9.93 -2.34 9.67
CA LEU A 25 11.37 -2.51 9.49
C LEU A 25 11.73 -3.86 8.85
N LEU A 26 10.99 -4.92 9.19
CA LEU A 26 11.27 -6.28 8.70
C LEU A 26 11.25 -6.42 7.16
N PRO A 27 10.15 -6.09 6.45
CA PRO A 27 10.12 -6.22 4.99
C PRO A 27 11.09 -5.25 4.32
N LEU A 28 11.37 -4.10 4.94
CA LEU A 28 12.38 -3.17 4.45
C LEU A 28 13.77 -3.79 4.46
N LEU A 29 14.14 -4.45 5.57
CA LEU A 29 15.44 -5.11 5.69
C LEU A 29 15.54 -6.28 4.70
N VAL A 30 14.49 -7.07 4.53
CA VAL A 30 14.45 -8.15 3.53
C VAL A 30 14.65 -7.59 2.11
N CYS A 31 13.94 -6.52 1.74
CA CYS A 31 14.07 -5.91 0.42
C CYS A 31 15.46 -5.28 0.22
N ALA A 32 16.01 -4.62 1.24
CA ALA A 32 17.35 -4.04 1.20
C ALA A 32 18.43 -5.12 1.05
N CYS A 33 18.34 -6.22 1.80
CA CYS A 33 19.24 -7.36 1.66
C CYS A 33 19.13 -8.01 0.28
N ALA A 34 17.92 -8.19 -0.24
CA ALA A 34 17.70 -8.75 -1.57
C ALA A 34 18.27 -7.86 -2.68
N ALA A 35 17.99 -6.54 -2.62
CA ALA A 35 18.54 -5.58 -3.56
C ALA A 35 20.07 -5.50 -3.47
N GLY A 36 20.62 -5.52 -2.26
CA GLY A 36 22.06 -5.54 -2.02
C GLY A 36 22.72 -6.81 -2.55
N ALA A 37 22.10 -7.97 -2.37
CA ALA A 37 22.59 -9.23 -2.93
C ALA A 37 22.55 -9.22 -4.46
N LEU A 38 21.46 -8.74 -5.06
CA LEU A 38 21.36 -8.59 -6.52
C LEU A 38 22.42 -7.63 -7.07
N GLY A 39 22.63 -6.49 -6.39
CA GLY A 39 23.71 -5.57 -6.72
C GLY A 39 25.08 -6.25 -6.62
N TYR A 40 25.36 -6.94 -5.53
CA TYR A 40 26.65 -7.60 -5.33
C TYR A 40 26.94 -8.67 -6.40
N PHE A 41 25.98 -9.52 -6.75
CA PHE A 41 26.20 -10.62 -7.68
C PHE A 41 26.10 -10.24 -9.17
N TYR A 42 25.24 -9.29 -9.53
CA TYR A 42 24.89 -9.03 -10.93
C TYR A 42 25.33 -7.67 -11.45
N TRP A 43 25.85 -6.76 -10.61
CA TRP A 43 26.20 -5.39 -11.02
C TRP A 43 27.20 -5.36 -12.19
N GLU A 44 28.36 -6.00 -12.05
CA GLU A 44 29.41 -5.97 -13.07
C GLU A 44 28.92 -6.55 -14.40
N GLY A 45 28.21 -7.68 -14.35
CA GLY A 45 27.64 -8.32 -15.53
C GLY A 45 26.56 -7.48 -16.21
N ALA A 46 25.69 -6.81 -15.43
CA ALA A 46 24.66 -5.93 -15.97
C ALA A 46 25.27 -4.69 -16.65
N VAL A 47 26.27 -4.06 -16.01
CA VAL A 47 26.97 -2.90 -16.58
C VAL A 47 27.71 -3.31 -17.85
N ALA A 48 28.46 -4.42 -17.84
CA ALA A 48 29.15 -4.93 -19.01
C ALA A 48 28.17 -5.26 -20.15
N GLY A 49 27.01 -5.84 -19.84
CA GLY A 49 25.96 -6.14 -20.82
C GLY A 49 25.40 -4.88 -21.48
N VAL A 50 25.11 -3.84 -20.69
CA VAL A 50 24.65 -2.55 -21.23
C VAL A 50 25.75 -1.85 -22.03
N GLN A 51 27.01 -1.92 -21.59
CA GLN A 51 28.14 -1.38 -22.35
C GLN A 51 28.26 -2.07 -23.72
N ALA A 52 28.23 -3.40 -23.75
CA ALA A 52 28.28 -4.17 -25.00
C ALA A 52 27.10 -3.83 -25.93
N TRP A 53 25.90 -3.60 -25.36
CA TRP A 53 24.73 -3.18 -26.13
C TRP A 53 24.90 -1.79 -26.74
N LEU A 54 25.41 -0.81 -25.97
CA LEU A 54 25.73 0.53 -26.47
C LEU A 54 26.83 0.51 -27.54
N ASP A 55 27.86 -0.32 -27.33
CA ASP A 55 28.98 -0.49 -28.27
C ASP A 55 28.55 -1.12 -29.60
N GLY A 56 27.54 -1.98 -29.58
CA GLY A 56 26.97 -2.58 -30.80
C GLY A 56 26.26 -1.58 -31.71
N TRP A 57 25.87 -0.41 -31.21
CA TRP A 57 25.20 0.64 -31.98
C TRP A 57 26.23 1.63 -32.53
N GLY A 58 26.94 1.25 -33.59
CA GLY A 58 28.08 1.99 -34.13
C GLY A 58 27.84 3.48 -34.46
N TRP A 59 26.59 3.89 -34.73
CA TRP A 59 26.22 5.28 -34.96
C TRP A 59 26.25 6.14 -33.68
N LEU A 60 26.06 5.53 -32.51
CA LEU A 60 26.09 6.21 -31.20
C LEU A 60 27.50 6.73 -30.89
N LYS A 61 28.54 5.95 -31.27
CA LYS A 61 29.95 6.37 -31.17
C LYS A 61 30.25 7.58 -32.03
N THR A 62 29.71 7.64 -33.25
CA THR A 62 29.87 8.79 -34.15
C THR A 62 29.26 10.05 -33.56
N ILE A 63 28.08 9.95 -32.94
CA ILE A 63 27.43 11.08 -32.27
C ILE A 63 28.23 11.53 -31.04
N PHE A 64 28.65 10.60 -30.18
CA PHE A 64 29.45 10.97 -29.01
C PHE A 64 30.80 11.59 -29.41
N GLY A 65 31.42 11.10 -30.48
CA GLY A 65 32.64 11.66 -31.05
C GLY A 65 32.47 13.10 -31.55
N TRP A 66 31.31 13.47 -32.10
CA TRP A 66 31.02 14.87 -32.47
C TRP A 66 31.00 15.81 -31.26
N PHE A 67 30.71 15.31 -30.07
CA PHE A 67 30.73 16.08 -28.82
C PHE A 67 32.03 15.88 -28.00
N GLY A 68 33.01 15.13 -28.52
CA GLY A 68 34.25 14.81 -27.80
C GLY A 68 34.04 13.94 -26.55
N MET A 69 32.94 13.18 -26.51
CA MET A 69 32.52 12.37 -25.36
C MET A 69 32.80 10.87 -25.58
N ASP A 70 34.00 10.51 -26.03
CA ASP A 70 34.33 9.12 -26.40
C ASP A 70 34.20 8.13 -25.21
N GLY A 71 34.29 8.63 -23.98
CA GLY A 71 34.06 7.87 -22.74
C GLY A 71 32.61 7.83 -22.24
N ALA A 72 31.64 8.45 -22.93
CA ALA A 72 30.24 8.51 -22.51
C ALA A 72 29.61 7.13 -22.21
N PRO A 73 29.85 6.06 -23.00
CA PRO A 73 29.27 4.75 -22.72
C PRO A 73 29.66 4.18 -21.34
N HIS A 74 30.87 4.46 -20.85
CA HIS A 74 31.32 4.01 -19.54
C HIS A 74 30.58 4.70 -18.39
N LEU A 75 30.15 5.95 -18.58
CA LEU A 75 29.35 6.70 -17.61
C LEU A 75 27.85 6.40 -17.74
N LEU A 76 27.37 6.17 -18.97
CA LEU A 76 25.96 5.93 -19.28
C LEU A 76 25.51 4.53 -18.88
N ALA A 77 26.33 3.50 -19.07
CA ALA A 77 25.90 2.13 -18.81
C ALA A 77 25.49 1.89 -17.34
N PRO A 78 26.26 2.30 -16.32
CA PRO A 78 25.81 2.21 -14.92
C PRO A 78 24.51 2.98 -14.66
N LEU A 79 24.34 4.17 -15.26
CA LEU A 79 23.12 4.96 -15.10
C LEU A 79 21.90 4.26 -15.70
N ILE A 80 22.04 3.68 -16.89
CA ILE A 80 20.98 2.91 -17.55
C ILE A 80 20.62 1.68 -16.71
N VAL A 81 21.60 0.94 -16.19
CA VAL A 81 21.35 -0.20 -15.29
C VAL A 81 20.54 0.24 -14.07
N VAL A 82 20.91 1.35 -13.43
CA VAL A 82 20.19 1.90 -12.27
C VAL A 82 18.76 2.31 -12.64
N ILE A 83 18.57 3.05 -13.73
CA ILE A 83 17.24 3.49 -14.21
C ILE A 83 16.35 2.29 -14.51
N LEU A 84 16.90 1.22 -15.08
CA LEU A 84 16.15 0.02 -15.43
C LEU A 84 15.86 -0.88 -14.22
N ALA A 85 16.76 -0.91 -13.24
CA ALA A 85 16.64 -1.72 -12.02
C ALA A 85 15.73 -1.09 -10.95
N ILE A 86 15.70 0.23 -10.84
CA ILE A 86 14.93 0.93 -9.80
C ILE A 86 13.42 0.58 -9.84
N PRO A 87 12.70 0.70 -10.97
CA PRO A 87 11.27 0.42 -11.01
C PRO A 87 10.88 -1.00 -10.58
N PRO A 88 11.49 -2.09 -11.11
CA PRO A 88 11.14 -3.44 -10.67
C PRO A 88 11.53 -3.70 -9.21
N VAL A 89 12.62 -3.11 -8.71
CA VAL A 89 12.98 -3.20 -7.29
C VAL A 89 11.93 -2.52 -6.41
N ILE A 90 11.45 -1.34 -6.79
CA ILE A 90 10.38 -0.64 -6.05
C ILE A 90 9.09 -1.47 -6.08
N VAL A 91 8.67 -1.94 -7.26
CA VAL A 91 7.43 -2.71 -7.40
C VAL A 91 7.49 -4.02 -6.60
N SER A 92 8.58 -4.77 -6.72
CA SER A 92 8.76 -6.01 -5.95
C SER A 92 8.79 -5.75 -4.44
N SER A 93 9.48 -4.69 -4.00
CA SER A 93 9.50 -4.30 -2.59
C SER A 93 8.11 -3.96 -2.07
N LEU A 94 7.34 -3.17 -2.82
CA LEU A 94 5.96 -2.82 -2.46
C LEU A 94 5.05 -4.05 -2.42
N LEU A 95 5.22 -5.01 -3.33
CA LEU A 95 4.46 -6.26 -3.33
C LEU A 95 4.80 -7.12 -2.10
N VAL A 96 6.08 -7.24 -1.73
CA VAL A 96 6.50 -7.96 -0.51
C VAL A 96 5.94 -7.28 0.74
N VAL A 97 6.07 -5.96 0.84
CA VAL A 97 5.52 -5.18 1.94
C VAL A 97 4.00 -5.35 2.00
N ALA A 98 3.28 -5.23 0.88
CA ALA A 98 1.83 -5.43 0.81
C ALA A 98 1.43 -6.82 1.30
N ALA A 99 2.12 -7.85 0.82
CA ALA A 99 1.79 -9.23 1.08
C ALA A 99 2.04 -9.66 2.53
N TRP A 100 2.86 -8.93 3.28
CA TRP A 100 3.18 -9.22 4.69
C TRP A 100 2.49 -8.25 5.65
N LEU A 101 2.57 -6.96 5.36
CA LEU A 101 2.13 -5.89 6.26
C LEU A 101 0.62 -5.75 6.29
N THR A 102 -0.04 -5.79 5.13
CA THR A 102 -1.49 -5.66 5.03
C THR A 102 -2.24 -6.78 5.73
N PRO A 103 -1.94 -8.08 5.54
CA PRO A 103 -2.62 -9.14 6.28
C PRO A 103 -2.31 -9.10 7.78
N ALA A 104 -1.10 -8.72 8.19
CA ALA A 104 -0.76 -8.57 9.59
C ALA A 104 -1.51 -7.39 10.26
N ALA A 105 -1.65 -6.26 9.55
CA ALA A 105 -2.46 -5.13 9.99
C ALA A 105 -3.94 -5.53 10.10
N ALA A 106 -4.48 -6.23 9.09
CA ALA A 106 -5.85 -6.73 9.10
C ALA A 106 -6.10 -7.71 10.26
N ALA A 107 -5.17 -8.64 10.51
CA ALA A 107 -5.24 -9.56 11.63
C ALA A 107 -5.23 -8.84 12.98
N LEU A 108 -4.34 -7.86 13.17
CA LEU A 108 -4.27 -7.05 14.38
C LEU A 108 -5.57 -6.28 14.65
N VAL A 109 -6.14 -5.66 13.61
CA VAL A 109 -7.40 -4.93 13.73
C VAL A 109 -8.56 -5.89 14.02
N ARG A 110 -8.61 -7.05 13.36
CA ARG A 110 -9.62 -8.07 13.61
C ARG A 110 -9.55 -8.57 15.05
N GLU A 111 -8.37 -8.96 15.53
CA GLU A 111 -8.17 -9.47 16.89
C GLU A 111 -8.56 -8.45 17.97
N ARG A 112 -8.22 -7.18 17.78
CA ARG A 112 -8.46 -6.15 18.79
C ARG A 112 -9.82 -5.48 18.73
N ARG A 113 -10.42 -5.37 17.53
CA ARG A 113 -11.64 -4.57 17.31
C ARG A 113 -12.83 -5.41 16.84
N PHE A 114 -12.59 -6.55 16.21
CA PHE A 114 -13.66 -7.38 15.69
C PHE A 114 -13.47 -8.86 16.08
N PRO A 115 -13.29 -9.18 17.38
CA PRO A 115 -13.01 -10.54 17.82
C PRO A 115 -14.13 -11.53 17.48
N GLY A 116 -15.39 -11.06 17.46
CA GLY A 116 -16.56 -11.86 17.07
C GLY A 116 -16.77 -12.02 15.55
N LEU A 117 -15.94 -11.39 14.72
CA LEU A 117 -16.11 -11.44 13.26
C LEU A 117 -15.54 -12.76 12.71
N ALA A 118 -16.44 -13.67 12.32
CA ALA A 118 -16.07 -14.97 11.77
C ALA A 118 -15.20 -14.84 10.50
N VAL A 119 -14.16 -15.68 10.39
CA VAL A 119 -13.33 -15.76 9.19
C VAL A 119 -14.03 -16.67 8.18
N ARG A 120 -14.39 -16.11 7.01
CA ARG A 120 -15.02 -16.83 5.88
C ARG A 120 -14.17 -16.71 4.60
N ALA A 121 -12.86 -16.58 4.78
CA ALA A 121 -11.90 -16.42 3.69
C ALA A 121 -11.87 -17.65 2.79
N ASP A 122 -11.96 -17.41 1.48
CA ASP A 122 -11.96 -18.44 0.44
C ASP A 122 -10.88 -18.23 -0.64
N GLU A 123 -10.06 -17.17 -0.52
CA GLU A 123 -8.96 -16.90 -1.45
C GLU A 123 -7.61 -17.36 -0.86
N PRO A 124 -6.87 -18.23 -1.57
CA PRO A 124 -5.49 -18.55 -1.22
C PRO A 124 -4.59 -17.30 -1.30
N TRP A 125 -3.63 -17.18 -0.38
CA TRP A 125 -2.70 -16.03 -0.34
C TRP A 125 -1.99 -15.77 -1.69
N VAL A 126 -1.57 -16.83 -2.39
CA VAL A 126 -0.91 -16.73 -3.70
C VAL A 126 -1.80 -16.05 -4.75
N MET A 127 -3.11 -16.30 -4.72
CA MET A 127 -4.05 -15.67 -5.64
C MET A 127 -4.17 -14.17 -5.37
N GLY A 128 -4.11 -13.75 -4.11
CA GLY A 128 -4.04 -12.35 -3.72
C GLY A 128 -2.80 -11.65 -4.30
N VAL A 129 -1.62 -12.28 -4.20
CA VAL A 129 -0.37 -11.75 -4.76
C VAL A 129 -0.45 -11.63 -6.29
N LEU A 130 -0.94 -12.67 -6.99
CA LEU A 130 -1.10 -12.65 -8.45
C LEU A 130 -2.09 -11.58 -8.90
N ARG A 131 -3.20 -11.41 -8.16
CA ARG A 131 -4.19 -10.35 -8.41
C ARG A 131 -3.56 -8.98 -8.24
N SER A 132 -2.79 -8.75 -7.17
CA SER A 132 -2.11 -7.49 -6.93
C SER A 132 -1.09 -7.18 -8.03
N ALA A 133 -0.30 -8.15 -8.47
CA ALA A 133 0.61 -8.00 -9.61
C ALA A 133 -0.14 -7.66 -10.91
N GLY A 134 -1.25 -8.35 -11.20
CA GLY A 134 -2.08 -8.08 -12.37
C GLY A 134 -2.71 -6.67 -12.35
N LEU A 135 -3.15 -6.21 -11.18
CA LEU A 135 -3.66 -4.85 -11.00
C LEU A 135 -2.56 -3.80 -11.18
N THR A 136 -1.36 -4.05 -10.68
CA THR A 136 -0.20 -3.18 -10.89
C THR A 136 0.14 -3.06 -12.38
N LEU A 137 0.12 -4.17 -13.12
CA LEU A 137 0.34 -4.15 -14.57
C LEU A 137 -0.77 -3.38 -15.29
N ALA A 138 -2.03 -3.59 -14.91
CA ALA A 138 -3.16 -2.83 -15.45
C ALA A 138 -3.05 -1.32 -15.16
N ALA A 139 -2.55 -0.93 -13.99
CA ALA A 139 -2.31 0.46 -13.63
C ALA A 139 -1.19 1.08 -14.47
N PHE A 140 -0.09 0.35 -14.73
CA PHE A 140 0.94 0.80 -15.65
C PHE A 140 0.43 0.96 -17.09
N ALA A 141 -0.38 0.02 -17.56
CA ALA A 141 -1.04 0.14 -18.86
C ALA A 141 -1.95 1.38 -18.91
N ALA A 142 -2.75 1.62 -17.86
CA ALA A 142 -3.58 2.80 -17.76
C ALA A 142 -2.77 4.11 -17.73
N LEU A 143 -1.62 4.14 -17.03
CA LEU A 143 -0.72 5.29 -17.03
C LEU A 143 -0.13 5.53 -18.43
N ALA A 144 0.33 4.49 -19.12
CA ALA A 144 0.84 4.60 -20.48
C ALA A 144 -0.23 5.12 -21.46
N LEU A 145 -1.45 4.58 -21.38
CA LEU A 145 -2.60 5.06 -22.17
C LEU A 145 -2.99 6.49 -21.81
N SER A 146 -2.69 6.97 -20.60
CA SER A 146 -2.99 8.33 -20.17
C SER A 146 -1.98 9.38 -20.65
N LEU A 147 -0.81 8.99 -21.17
CA LEU A 147 0.23 9.93 -21.60
C LEU A 147 -0.25 11.01 -22.59
N PRO A 148 -1.08 10.70 -23.61
CA PRO A 148 -1.59 11.74 -24.52
C PRO A 148 -2.43 12.80 -23.80
N LEU A 149 -3.16 12.39 -22.76
CA LEU A 149 -4.03 13.26 -21.97
C LEU A 149 -3.21 14.21 -21.07
N TRP A 150 -1.96 13.88 -20.75
CA TRP A 150 -1.08 14.72 -19.94
C TRP A 150 -0.62 15.99 -20.66
N LEU A 151 -0.80 16.09 -21.99
CA LEU A 151 -0.57 17.32 -22.75
C LEU A 151 -1.50 18.47 -22.30
N ILE A 152 -2.60 18.15 -21.62
CA ILE A 152 -3.53 19.12 -21.06
C ILE A 152 -3.23 19.22 -19.54
N PRO A 153 -2.67 20.35 -19.05
CA PRO A 153 -2.10 20.43 -17.70
C PRO A 153 -3.03 20.02 -16.54
N PRO A 154 -4.33 20.37 -16.54
CA PRO A 154 -5.28 19.88 -15.53
C PRO A 154 -5.36 18.35 -15.42
N PHE A 155 -5.31 17.63 -16.55
CA PHE A 155 -5.41 16.17 -16.53
C PHE A 155 -4.12 15.51 -16.09
N ALA A 156 -2.96 16.07 -16.44
CA ALA A 156 -1.66 15.61 -15.94
C ALA A 156 -1.59 15.61 -14.41
N ALA A 157 -2.24 16.58 -13.76
CA ALA A 157 -2.30 16.66 -12.30
C ALA A 157 -3.29 15.67 -11.67
N VAL A 158 -4.41 15.37 -12.33
CA VAL A 158 -5.53 14.62 -11.73
C VAL A 158 -5.50 13.13 -12.07
N VAL A 159 -5.13 12.77 -13.30
CA VAL A 159 -5.23 11.40 -13.80
C VAL A 159 -4.26 10.44 -13.09
N PRO A 160 -2.97 10.76 -12.88
CA PRO A 160 -2.06 9.85 -12.21
C PRO A 160 -2.49 9.53 -10.76
N PRO A 161 -2.87 10.51 -9.92
CA PRO A 161 -3.39 10.23 -8.58
C PRO A 161 -4.68 9.40 -8.57
N LEU A 162 -5.56 9.57 -9.56
CA LEU A 162 -6.76 8.75 -9.69
C LEU A 162 -6.43 7.30 -10.04
N ILE A 163 -5.51 7.05 -10.97
CA ILE A 163 -5.05 5.69 -11.32
C ILE A 163 -4.36 5.06 -10.11
N TRP A 164 -3.54 5.83 -9.40
CA TRP A 164 -2.83 5.35 -8.21
C TRP A 164 -3.77 5.05 -7.06
N GLY A 165 -4.75 5.92 -6.81
CA GLY A 165 -5.79 5.70 -5.81
C GLY A 165 -6.66 4.50 -6.17
N TRP A 166 -6.96 4.33 -7.46
CA TRP A 166 -7.68 3.15 -7.97
C TRP A 166 -6.94 1.86 -7.69
N LEU A 167 -5.64 1.81 -8.01
CA LEU A 167 -4.78 0.67 -7.75
C LEU A 167 -4.72 0.38 -6.25
N THR A 168 -4.45 1.41 -5.44
CA THR A 168 -4.26 1.29 -4.00
C THR A 168 -5.50 0.72 -3.33
N TYR A 169 -6.69 1.25 -3.62
CA TYR A 169 -7.90 0.71 -2.98
C TYR A 169 -8.20 -0.72 -3.45
N ARG A 170 -7.96 -1.06 -4.72
CA ARG A 170 -8.21 -2.41 -5.22
C ARG A 170 -7.26 -3.45 -4.65
N VAL A 171 -6.01 -3.09 -4.45
CA VAL A 171 -5.02 -3.96 -3.80
C VAL A 171 -5.35 -4.07 -2.32
N MET A 172 -5.35 -2.95 -1.59
CA MET A 172 -5.48 -2.93 -0.13
C MET A 172 -6.80 -3.49 0.37
N ALA A 173 -7.94 -3.07 -0.20
CA ALA A 173 -9.24 -3.54 0.27
C ALA A 173 -9.43 -5.03 0.02
N ALA A 174 -8.95 -5.54 -1.11
CA ALA A 174 -9.05 -6.95 -1.42
C ALA A 174 -8.07 -7.79 -0.59
N ASP A 175 -6.87 -7.30 -0.27
CA ASP A 175 -5.92 -7.98 0.61
C ASP A 175 -6.45 -8.05 2.05
N VAL A 176 -7.02 -6.95 2.57
CA VAL A 176 -7.66 -6.90 3.88
C VAL A 176 -8.84 -7.87 3.95
N LEU A 177 -9.75 -7.81 2.98
CA LEU A 177 -10.95 -8.63 3.00
C LEU A 177 -10.65 -10.09 2.64
N GLY A 178 -9.62 -10.37 1.85
CA GLY A 178 -9.28 -11.73 1.41
C GLY A 178 -8.96 -12.67 2.55
N GLY A 179 -8.45 -12.16 3.68
CA GLY A 179 -8.21 -12.93 4.89
C GLY A 179 -9.42 -13.13 5.80
N THR A 180 -10.59 -12.53 5.52
CA THR A 180 -11.75 -12.55 6.45
C THR A 180 -13.11 -12.78 5.79
N ALA A 181 -13.31 -12.31 4.56
CA ALA A 181 -14.59 -12.31 3.85
C ALA A 181 -14.64 -13.35 2.73
N SER A 182 -15.83 -13.84 2.42
CA SER A 182 -16.04 -14.69 1.24
C SER A 182 -15.95 -13.88 -0.06
N ARG A 183 -15.79 -14.56 -1.20
CA ARG A 183 -15.77 -13.92 -2.52
C ARG A 183 -17.00 -13.07 -2.81
N ASP A 184 -18.18 -13.50 -2.40
CA ASP A 184 -19.43 -12.78 -2.61
C ASP A 184 -19.50 -11.51 -1.75
N GLU A 185 -19.14 -11.64 -0.46
CA GLU A 185 -19.08 -10.51 0.46
C GLU A 185 -18.08 -9.45 -0.04
N ARG A 186 -16.88 -9.88 -0.49
CA ARG A 186 -15.86 -8.99 -1.07
C ARG A 186 -16.37 -8.25 -2.29
N THR A 187 -16.95 -8.98 -3.25
CA THR A 187 -17.44 -8.39 -4.49
C THR A 187 -18.54 -7.38 -4.22
N ARG A 188 -19.43 -7.68 -3.27
CA ARG A 188 -20.49 -6.77 -2.84
C ARG A 188 -19.92 -5.51 -2.17
N LEU A 189 -19.03 -5.66 -1.20
CA LEU A 189 -18.37 -4.55 -0.50
C LEU A 189 -17.59 -3.65 -1.46
N MET A 190 -16.81 -4.22 -2.37
CA MET A 190 -16.04 -3.43 -3.35
C MET A 190 -16.94 -2.62 -4.29
N LYS A 191 -18.17 -3.09 -4.57
CA LYS A 191 -19.15 -2.37 -5.38
C LYS A 191 -19.86 -1.28 -4.56
N GLU A 192 -20.40 -1.62 -3.39
CA GLU A 192 -21.18 -0.71 -2.54
C GLU A 192 -20.30 0.42 -1.96
N HIS A 193 -19.05 0.11 -1.59
CA HIS A 193 -18.12 1.05 -0.96
C HIS A 193 -17.05 1.59 -1.93
N ARG A 194 -17.28 1.56 -3.25
CA ARG A 194 -16.30 2.00 -4.26
C ARG A 194 -15.80 3.42 -4.04
N THR A 195 -16.69 4.36 -3.73
CA THR A 195 -16.38 5.78 -3.61
C THR A 195 -15.55 6.08 -2.36
N PRO A 196 -15.93 5.62 -1.15
CA PRO A 196 -15.08 5.82 0.03
C PRO A 196 -13.75 5.09 -0.08
N LEU A 197 -13.71 3.87 -0.63
CA LEU A 197 -12.45 3.14 -0.84
C LEU A 197 -11.53 3.88 -1.82
N MET A 198 -12.06 4.40 -2.92
CA MET A 198 -11.30 5.24 -3.85
C MET A 198 -10.75 6.50 -3.17
N MET A 199 -11.56 7.17 -2.35
CA MET A 199 -11.15 8.36 -1.61
C MET A 199 -10.01 8.05 -0.63
N LEU A 200 -10.10 6.95 0.12
CA LEU A 200 -8.99 6.44 0.94
C LEU A 200 -7.74 6.20 0.09
N GLY A 201 -7.88 5.55 -1.07
CA GLY A 201 -6.79 5.26 -1.99
C GLY A 201 -6.10 6.51 -2.53
N VAL A 202 -6.87 7.52 -2.91
CA VAL A 202 -6.32 8.80 -3.40
C VAL A 202 -5.59 9.55 -2.29
N ILE A 203 -6.17 9.65 -1.09
CA ILE A 203 -5.53 10.32 0.05
C ILE A 203 -4.24 9.62 0.44
N THR A 204 -4.28 8.30 0.58
CA THR A 204 -3.09 7.50 0.92
C THR A 204 -2.04 7.54 -0.18
N GLY A 205 -2.45 7.59 -1.45
CA GLY A 205 -1.58 7.81 -2.60
C GLY A 205 -0.83 9.15 -2.52
N TYR A 206 -1.53 10.25 -2.21
CA TYR A 206 -0.90 11.56 -1.99
C TYR A 206 -0.01 11.58 -0.75
N LEU A 207 -0.44 10.92 0.33
CA LEU A 207 0.38 10.80 1.53
C LEU A 207 1.69 10.08 1.23
N GLY A 208 1.68 9.12 0.31
CA GLY A 208 2.86 8.46 -0.22
C GLY A 208 3.88 9.42 -0.84
N ALA A 209 3.48 10.60 -1.32
CA ALA A 209 4.43 11.61 -1.82
C ALA A 209 5.09 12.42 -0.70
N ALA A 210 4.57 12.39 0.53
CA ALA A 210 5.06 13.21 1.65
C ALA A 210 6.56 13.04 1.98
N PRO A 211 7.17 11.82 1.94
CA PRO A 211 8.60 11.68 2.22
C PRO A 211 9.49 12.44 1.24
N SER A 212 9.02 12.70 0.01
CA SER A 212 9.79 13.48 -0.97
C SER A 212 9.98 14.94 -0.54
N LEU A 213 9.12 15.46 0.33
CA LEU A 213 9.24 16.81 0.90
C LEU A 213 10.48 16.98 1.78
N LEU A 214 11.04 15.88 2.32
CA LEU A 214 12.30 15.93 3.08
C LEU A 214 13.45 16.48 2.23
N TRP A 215 13.39 16.26 0.91
CA TRP A 215 14.39 16.73 -0.05
C TRP A 215 14.11 18.16 -0.55
N ALA A 216 12.90 18.68 -0.33
CA ALA A 216 12.52 20.02 -0.76
C ALA A 216 13.27 21.14 -0.02
N VAL A 217 13.89 20.83 1.13
CA VAL A 217 14.70 21.75 1.95
C VAL A 217 16.04 22.12 1.28
N GLY A 218 16.35 21.54 0.11
CA GLY A 218 17.46 21.96 -0.74
C GLY A 218 18.83 21.64 -0.16
N VAL A 219 19.80 22.55 -0.30
CA VAL A 219 21.22 22.35 0.11
C VAL A 219 21.37 21.94 1.58
N LEU A 220 20.46 22.36 2.46
CA LEU A 220 20.47 21.98 3.88
C LEU A 220 20.30 20.47 4.12
N SER A 221 19.75 19.74 3.13
CA SER A 221 19.62 18.28 3.18
C SER A 221 20.93 17.54 2.92
N LEU A 222 21.94 18.16 2.28
CA LEU A 222 23.15 17.46 1.83
C LEU A 222 23.97 16.83 2.98
N PRO A 223 24.27 17.53 4.08
CA PRO A 223 25.02 16.92 5.20
C PRO A 223 24.26 15.78 5.87
N LEU A 224 22.93 15.83 5.84
CA LEU A 224 22.04 14.84 6.45
C LEU A 224 21.55 13.81 5.42
N ALA A 225 21.97 13.87 4.15
CA ALA A 225 21.37 13.09 3.07
C ALA A 225 21.35 11.58 3.32
N PRO A 226 22.41 10.94 3.87
CA PRO A 226 22.36 9.52 4.20
C PRO A 226 21.28 9.20 5.25
N LEU A 227 21.18 10.03 6.29
CA LEU A 227 20.16 9.88 7.33
C LEU A 227 18.76 10.16 6.78
N LEU A 228 18.58 11.22 6.00
CA LEU A 228 17.32 11.57 5.36
C LEU A 228 16.85 10.50 4.39
N LEU A 229 17.75 9.82 3.68
CA LEU A 229 17.40 8.68 2.83
C LEU A 229 16.83 7.54 3.67
N VAL A 230 17.50 7.14 4.75
CA VAL A 230 17.01 6.09 5.65
C VAL A 230 15.66 6.47 6.25
N VAL A 231 15.52 7.71 6.74
CA VAL A 231 14.28 8.24 7.32
C VAL A 231 13.17 8.30 6.26
N SER A 232 13.47 8.75 5.04
CA SER A 232 12.51 8.85 3.94
C SER A 232 11.98 7.47 3.56
N VAL A 233 12.87 6.49 3.40
CA VAL A 233 12.52 5.11 3.09
C VAL A 233 11.68 4.48 4.21
N TRP A 234 12.06 4.71 5.47
CA TRP A 234 11.26 4.28 6.61
C TRP A 234 9.88 4.95 6.62
N LEU A 235 9.79 6.25 6.35
CA LEU A 235 8.53 6.99 6.31
C LEU A 235 7.61 6.45 5.19
N TYR A 236 8.14 6.06 4.03
CA TYR A 236 7.36 5.37 3.00
C TYR A 236 6.70 4.09 3.54
N THR A 237 7.45 3.25 4.25
CA THR A 237 6.89 2.03 4.85
C THR A 237 5.89 2.32 5.98
N LEU A 238 6.10 3.39 6.74
CA LEU A 238 5.18 3.83 7.80
C LEU A 238 3.85 4.35 7.22
N ILE A 239 3.91 5.13 6.14
CA ILE A 239 2.72 5.59 5.41
C ILE A 239 1.97 4.40 4.82
N PHE A 240 2.70 3.42 4.29
CA PHE A 240 2.11 2.18 3.80
C PHE A 240 1.41 1.41 4.93
N ALA A 241 2.06 1.25 6.09
CA ALA A 241 1.48 0.67 7.31
C ALA A 241 0.18 1.36 7.75
N PHE A 242 0.24 2.69 7.84
CA PHE A 242 -0.90 3.52 8.17
C PHE A 242 -2.04 3.30 7.16
N SER A 243 -1.73 3.27 5.86
CA SER A 243 -2.70 3.03 4.80
C SER A 243 -3.36 1.66 4.96
N SER A 244 -2.58 0.61 5.15
CA SER A 244 -3.09 -0.76 5.40
C SER A 244 -4.00 -0.80 6.63
N LEU A 245 -3.63 -0.14 7.73
CA LEU A 245 -4.46 -0.04 8.93
C LEU A 245 -5.76 0.72 8.68
N TRP A 246 -5.71 1.83 7.93
CA TRP A 246 -6.90 2.62 7.61
C TRP A 246 -7.89 1.82 6.75
N PHE A 247 -7.38 1.13 5.73
CA PHE A 247 -8.16 0.19 4.93
C PHE A 247 -8.71 -0.97 5.79
N ALA A 248 -7.91 -1.52 6.71
CA ALA A 248 -8.34 -2.58 7.63
C ALA A 248 -9.48 -2.14 8.54
N HIS A 249 -9.34 -1.02 9.24
CA HIS A 249 -10.37 -0.48 10.12
C HIS A 249 -11.66 -0.16 9.37
N TYR A 250 -11.55 0.37 8.15
CA TYR A 250 -12.72 0.73 7.35
C TYR A 250 -13.42 -0.51 6.77
N ALA A 251 -12.68 -1.39 6.10
CA ALA A 251 -13.25 -2.52 5.38
C ALA A 251 -13.80 -3.60 6.34
N LEU A 252 -13.15 -3.84 7.48
CA LEU A 252 -13.66 -4.76 8.49
C LEU A 252 -14.91 -4.20 9.19
N ALA A 253 -14.98 -2.89 9.44
CA ALA A 253 -16.19 -2.27 9.95
C ALA A 253 -17.34 -2.37 8.95
N ALA A 254 -17.08 -2.11 7.66
CA ALA A 254 -18.07 -2.26 6.61
C ALA A 254 -18.53 -3.73 6.46
N LEU A 255 -17.62 -4.69 6.62
CA LEU A 255 -17.95 -6.12 6.64
C LEU A 255 -18.80 -6.51 7.84
N ALA A 256 -18.53 -5.96 9.03
CA ALA A 256 -19.36 -6.17 10.20
C ALA A 256 -20.79 -5.66 9.97
N VAL A 257 -20.94 -4.47 9.39
CA VAL A 257 -22.24 -3.90 9.02
C VAL A 257 -22.96 -4.76 7.98
N LEU A 258 -22.25 -5.24 6.96
CA LEU A 258 -22.81 -6.15 5.96
C LEU A 258 -23.36 -7.44 6.59
N ARG A 259 -22.74 -7.90 7.68
CA ARG A 259 -23.12 -9.10 8.43
C ARG A 259 -24.14 -8.84 9.54
N GLY A 260 -24.73 -7.64 9.60
CA GLY A 260 -25.86 -7.32 10.48
C GLY A 260 -25.52 -6.46 11.69
N ALA A 261 -24.26 -6.06 11.89
CA ALA A 261 -23.93 -5.10 12.95
C ALA A 261 -24.50 -3.71 12.62
N SER A 262 -24.92 -2.96 13.64
CA SER A 262 -25.25 -1.56 13.45
C SER A 262 -23.99 -0.74 13.12
N VAL A 263 -24.14 0.40 12.43
CA VAL A 263 -23.01 1.30 12.17
C VAL A 263 -22.38 1.77 13.49
N GLN A 264 -23.17 1.90 14.55
CA GLN A 264 -22.68 2.31 15.87
C GLN A 264 -21.84 1.21 16.53
N GLU A 265 -22.28 -0.06 16.48
CA GLU A 265 -21.49 -1.21 16.94
C GLU A 265 -20.16 -1.31 16.18
N ALA A 266 -20.21 -1.17 14.86
CA ALA A 266 -19.02 -1.21 14.02
C ALA A 266 -18.02 -0.08 14.37
N ILE A 267 -18.52 1.12 14.71
CA ILE A 267 -17.69 2.24 15.17
C ILE A 267 -17.12 1.97 16.56
N ALA A 268 -17.94 1.51 17.51
CA ALA A 268 -17.51 1.20 18.88
C ALA A 268 -16.33 0.21 18.88
N GLY A 269 -16.35 -0.77 17.98
CA GLY A 269 -15.36 -1.86 17.97
C GLY A 269 -15.67 -2.93 19.00
N ASP A 270 -16.89 -2.94 19.50
CA ASP A 270 -17.49 -4.05 20.21
C ASP A 270 -18.20 -4.89 19.16
N GLY A 271 -17.45 -5.78 18.49
CA GLY A 271 -18.06 -6.73 17.59
C GLY A 271 -19.16 -7.51 18.31
N LEU A 272 -20.34 -7.64 17.69
CA LEU A 272 -21.45 -8.55 18.03
C LEU A 272 -21.26 -9.25 19.38
N GLN A 273 -21.50 -8.54 20.48
CA GLN A 273 -21.84 -9.27 21.70
C GLN A 273 -23.08 -10.08 21.34
N PRO A 274 -23.11 -11.40 21.61
CA PRO A 274 -24.35 -12.13 21.46
C PRO A 274 -25.38 -11.33 22.25
N SER A 275 -26.42 -10.86 21.58
CA SER A 275 -27.53 -10.18 22.22
C SER A 275 -28.02 -11.12 23.31
N ILE A 276 -27.61 -10.86 24.56
CA ILE A 276 -28.21 -11.52 25.70
C ILE A 276 -29.67 -11.11 25.59
N PRO A 277 -30.62 -12.03 25.36
CA PRO A 277 -32.03 -11.66 25.40
C PRO A 277 -32.20 -10.99 26.74
N SER A 278 -32.62 -9.72 26.74
CA SER A 278 -32.97 -9.03 27.97
C SER A 278 -33.96 -9.94 28.69
N SER A 279 -33.51 -10.62 29.75
CA SER A 279 -34.39 -11.43 30.57
C SER A 279 -35.58 -10.54 30.92
N PRO A 280 -36.82 -10.98 30.65
CA PRO A 280 -37.98 -10.22 31.10
C PRO A 280 -37.82 -10.04 32.61
N ALA A 281 -37.95 -8.80 33.07
CA ALA A 281 -37.89 -8.46 34.47
C ALA A 281 -38.74 -9.45 35.28
N PRO A 282 -38.28 -9.94 36.44
CA PRO A 282 -39.09 -10.82 37.27
C PRO A 282 -40.40 -10.10 37.56
N ALA A 283 -41.52 -10.65 37.09
CA ALA A 283 -42.83 -10.17 37.45
C ALA A 283 -42.94 -10.26 38.98
N LEU A 284 -42.99 -9.10 39.64
CA LEU A 284 -43.28 -9.03 41.06
C LEU A 284 -44.63 -9.72 41.32
N PRO A 285 -44.71 -10.71 42.23
CA PRO A 285 -45.99 -11.28 42.59
C PRO A 285 -46.88 -10.21 43.24
N PRO A 286 -48.18 -10.16 42.89
CA PRO A 286 -49.09 -9.20 43.45
C PRO A 286 -49.38 -9.58 44.90
N GLY A 287 -48.84 -8.80 45.85
CA GLY A 287 -49.25 -8.87 47.25
C GLY A 287 -48.09 -8.84 48.23
N ALA A 288 -47.65 -7.63 48.57
CA ALA A 288 -47.05 -7.35 49.88
C ALA A 288 -47.18 -5.85 50.16
N GLN A 289 -48.31 -5.47 50.75
CA GLN A 289 -48.39 -4.29 51.62
C GLN A 289 -48.27 -4.78 53.07
N PRO A 290 -47.50 -4.07 53.89
CA PRO A 290 -47.98 -3.68 55.21
C PRO A 290 -48.21 -2.16 55.30
#